data_AF-A0A965PZT0-F1
#
_entry.id   AF-A0A965PZT0-F1
#
_cell.length_a   1.000
_cell.length_b   1.000
_cell.length_c   1.000
_cell.angle_alpha   90.00
_cell.angle_beta   90.00
_cell.angle_gamma   90.00
#
_symmetry.space_group_name_H-M   'P 1'
#
loop_
_entity.id
_entity.type
_entity.pdbx_description
1 polymer ?
#
loop_
_entity_poly.entity_id
_entity_poly.type
_entity_poly.pdbx_seq_one_letter_code
_entity_poly.pdbx_strand_id
1 'polypeptide(L)'
;MKLEKFRSLSAHQRAMVAIAVLLDGHEAELYLDNDSLAGEELAKAAKDFVAASPEFRNILAGDALRRALEELQSRTADVKDERLQE
;
A
#
# COMPACT_ATOMS: atom_id res chain seq x y z
N MET A 1 14.78 4.70 -11.55
CA MET A 1 13.40 4.78 -11.01
C MET A 1 13.45 5.27 -9.57
N LYS A 2 12.59 6.23 -9.20
CA LYS A 2 12.50 6.75 -7.84
C LYS A 2 11.15 6.34 -7.26
N LEU A 3 11.15 5.51 -6.21
CA LEU A 3 9.94 5.09 -5.49
C LEU A 3 9.65 6.03 -4.31
N GLU A 4 9.93 7.31 -4.46
CA GLU A 4 9.87 8.29 -3.37
C GLU A 4 8.43 8.42 -2.86
N LYS A 5 7.46 8.53 -3.77
CA LYS A 5 6.04 8.62 -3.42
C LYS A 5 5.51 7.35 -2.78
N PHE A 6 5.83 6.19 -3.35
CA PHE A 6 5.45 4.91 -2.77
C PHE A 6 5.99 4.74 -1.35
N ARG A 7 7.24 5.15 -1.09
CA ARG A 7 7.87 5.01 0.24
C ARG A 7 7.30 5.95 1.30
N SER A 8 6.82 7.14 0.91
CA SER A 8 6.22 8.10 1.85
C SER A 8 4.81 7.72 2.32
N LEU A 9 4.16 6.76 1.65
CA LEU A 9 2.84 6.27 2.04
C LEU A 9 2.88 5.44 3.34
N SER A 10 1.76 5.40 4.06
CA SER A 10 1.54 4.45 5.17
C SER A 10 1.60 3.00 4.69
N ALA A 11 1.76 2.02 5.60
CA ALA A 11 1.82 0.62 5.17
C ALA A 11 0.51 0.16 4.51
N HIS A 12 -0.63 0.60 5.04
CA HIS A 12 -1.94 0.36 4.44
C HIS A 12 -2.04 0.92 3.01
N GLN A 13 -1.68 2.17 2.80
CA GLN A 13 -1.69 2.80 1.48
C GLN A 13 -0.72 2.12 0.50
N ARG A 14 0.47 1.72 0.96
CA ARG A 14 1.40 0.93 0.16
C ARG A 14 0.82 -0.42 -0.26
N ALA A 15 0.09 -1.07 0.64
CA ALA A 15 -0.61 -2.32 0.31
C ALA A 15 -1.73 -2.10 -0.71
N MET A 16 -2.50 -1.01 -0.61
CA MET A 16 -3.52 -0.69 -1.62
C MET A 16 -2.90 -0.47 -3.00
N VAL A 17 -1.82 0.32 -3.08
CA VAL A 17 -1.08 0.52 -4.33
C VAL A 17 -0.54 -0.80 -4.88
N ALA A 18 0.07 -1.63 -4.02
CA ALA A 18 0.59 -2.94 -4.42
C ALA A 18 -0.52 -3.85 -4.99
N ILE A 19 -1.69 -3.91 -4.35
CA ILE A 19 -2.84 -4.71 -4.82
C ILE A 19 -3.33 -4.18 -6.17
N ALA A 20 -3.61 -2.88 -6.27
CA ALA A 20 -4.11 -2.27 -7.49
C ALA A 20 -3.16 -2.52 -8.67
N VAL A 21 -1.85 -2.35 -8.46
CA VAL A 21 -0.85 -2.58 -9.51
C VAL A 21 -0.71 -4.06 -9.87
N LEU A 22 -0.84 -4.98 -8.91
CA LEU A 22 -0.82 -6.42 -9.22
C LEU A 22 -2.04 -6.87 -10.02
N LEU A 23 -3.20 -6.25 -9.80
CA LEU A 23 -4.44 -6.59 -10.51
C LEU A 23 -4.50 -5.94 -11.90
N ASP A 24 -4.25 -4.64 -11.98
CA ASP A 24 -4.57 -3.84 -13.16
C ASP A 24 -3.33 -3.18 -13.81
N GLY A 25 -2.14 -3.36 -13.22
CA GLY A 25 -0.89 -2.85 -13.80
C GLY A 25 -0.92 -1.34 -14.00
N HIS A 26 -0.82 -0.90 -15.25
CA HIS A 26 -0.81 0.52 -15.62
C HIS A 26 -2.14 1.23 -15.34
N GLU A 27 -3.26 0.50 -15.32
CA GLU A 27 -4.59 1.09 -15.08
C GLU A 27 -4.86 1.32 -13.58
N ALA A 28 -3.99 0.83 -12.69
CA ALA A 28 -4.11 0.99 -11.24
C ALA A 28 -4.27 2.44 -10.78
N GLU A 29 -3.68 3.39 -11.51
CA GLU A 29 -3.78 4.82 -11.19
C GLU A 29 -5.22 5.33 -11.26
N LEU A 30 -6.02 4.84 -12.22
CA LEU A 30 -7.38 5.34 -12.44
C LEU A 30 -8.29 4.97 -11.26
N TYR A 31 -8.08 3.81 -10.67
CA TYR A 31 -8.87 3.36 -9.52
C TYR A 31 -8.46 4.10 -8.24
N LEU A 32 -7.16 4.33 -8.08
CA LEU A 32 -6.63 4.98 -6.89
C LEU A 32 -6.89 6.48 -6.86
N ASP A 33 -6.94 7.14 -8.03
CA ASP A 33 -7.23 8.58 -8.12
C ASP A 33 -8.66 8.93 -7.64
N ASN A 34 -9.58 7.96 -7.66
CA ASN A 34 -10.93 8.13 -7.16
C ASN A 34 -11.04 8.12 -5.61
N ASP A 35 -9.94 7.89 -4.88
CA ASP A 35 -9.92 8.00 -3.42
C ASP A 35 -10.01 9.47 -2.99
N SER A 36 -11.04 9.82 -2.22
CA SER A 36 -11.38 11.19 -1.86
C SER A 36 -10.40 11.87 -0.89
N LEU A 37 -9.49 11.11 -0.26
CA LEU A 37 -8.57 11.61 0.76
C LEU A 37 -7.12 11.61 0.29
N ALA A 38 -6.72 10.58 -0.45
CA ALA A 38 -5.32 10.35 -0.83
C ALA A 38 -5.11 10.07 -2.32
N GLY A 39 -6.14 10.22 -3.17
CA GLY A 39 -6.14 9.71 -4.54
C GLY A 39 -4.95 10.14 -5.39
N GLU A 40 -4.61 11.44 -5.40
CA GLU A 40 -3.50 11.96 -6.19
C GLU A 40 -2.15 11.33 -5.80
N GLU A 41 -1.89 11.18 -4.49
CA GLU A 41 -0.63 10.60 -4.00
C GLU A 41 -0.58 9.08 -4.22
N LEU A 42 -1.71 8.39 -4.13
CA LEU A 42 -1.82 6.97 -4.45
C LEU A 42 -1.62 6.71 -5.95
N ALA A 43 -2.21 7.53 -6.82
CA ALA A 43 -2.05 7.45 -8.27
C ALA A 43 -0.59 7.69 -8.69
N LYS A 44 0.08 8.71 -8.11
CA LYS A 44 1.53 8.94 -8.33
C LYS A 44 2.37 7.77 -7.85
N ALA A 45 2.07 7.23 -6.67
CA ALA A 45 2.77 6.05 -6.16
C ALA A 45 2.56 4.82 -7.04
N ALA A 46 1.36 4.63 -7.61
CA ALA A 46 1.07 3.56 -8.56
C ALA A 46 1.89 3.70 -9.84
N LYS A 47 2.01 4.91 -10.41
CA LYS A 47 2.89 5.19 -11.55
C LYS A 47 4.34 4.81 -11.27
N ASP A 48 4.86 5.25 -10.12
CA ASP A 48 6.22 4.93 -9.70
C ASP A 48 6.42 3.42 -9.50
N PHE A 49 5.42 2.73 -8.96
CA PHE A 49 5.45 1.29 -8.69
C PHE A 49 5.37 0.45 -9.97
N VAL A 50 4.55 0.86 -10.94
CA VAL A 50 4.44 0.24 -12.27
C VAL A 50 5.69 0.49 -13.11
N ALA A 51 6.40 1.60 -12.91
CA ALA A 51 7.67 1.83 -13.59
C ALA A 51 8.76 0.82 -13.17
N ALA A 52 8.54 0.03 -12.11
CA ALA A 52 9.46 -1.01 -11.67
C ALA A 52 9.44 -2.21 -12.60
N SER A 53 10.60 -2.88 -12.71
CA SER A 53 10.66 -4.17 -13.39
C SER A 53 9.70 -5.16 -12.71
N PRO A 54 9.11 -6.10 -13.46
CA PRO A 54 8.16 -7.07 -12.91
C PRO A 54 8.70 -7.83 -11.69
N GLU A 55 9.96 -8.24 -11.72
CA GLU A 55 10.61 -8.99 -10.63
C GLU A 55 10.69 -8.16 -9.36
N PHE A 56 11.11 -6.89 -9.49
CA PHE A 56 11.25 -6.00 -8.35
C PHE A 56 9.88 -5.60 -7.78
N ARG A 57 8.90 -5.39 -8.67
CA ARG A 57 7.52 -5.07 -8.32
C ARG A 57 6.88 -6.16 -7.45
N ASN A 58 7.06 -7.43 -7.82
CA ASN A 58 6.52 -8.56 -7.06
C ASN A 58 7.12 -8.63 -5.65
N ILE A 59 8.44 -8.43 -5.52
CA ILE A 59 9.12 -8.40 -4.22
C ILE A 59 8.58 -7.25 -3.35
N LEU A 60 8.47 -6.05 -3.92
CA LEU A 60 7.95 -4.88 -3.21
C LEU A 60 6.49 -5.05 -2.80
N ALA A 61 5.67 -5.68 -3.65
CA ALA A 61 4.27 -5.92 -3.35
C ALA A 61 4.14 -6.85 -2.15
N GLY A 62 4.92 -7.93 -2.12
CA GLY A 62 4.97 -8.84 -0.97
C GLY A 62 5.43 -8.16 0.32
N ASP A 63 6.44 -7.27 0.26
CA ASP A 63 6.89 -6.50 1.43
C ASP A 63 5.82 -5.52 1.93
N ALA A 64 5.17 -4.80 1.02
CA ALA A 64 4.10 -3.87 1.36
C ALA A 64 2.91 -4.56 2.04
N LEU A 65 2.49 -5.71 1.51
CA LEU A 65 1.41 -6.51 2.06
C LEU A 65 1.76 -7.04 3.46
N ARG A 66 2.97 -7.57 3.64
CA ARG A 66 3.42 -8.08 4.95
C ARG A 66 3.40 -6.99 6.02
N ARG A 67 3.95 -5.81 5.72
CA ARG A 67 3.97 -4.67 6.65
C ARG A 67 2.56 -4.20 7.02
N ALA A 68 1.63 -4.20 6.06
CA ALA A 68 0.25 -3.84 6.34
C ALA A 68 -0.45 -4.87 7.26
N LEU A 69 -0.16 -6.16 7.08
CA LEU A 69 -0.67 -7.21 7.97
C LEU A 69 -0.07 -7.10 9.38
N GLU A 70 1.22 -6.85 9.50
CA GLU A 70 1.89 -6.62 10.80
C GLU A 70 1.27 -5.43 11.54
N GLU A 71 0.99 -4.33 10.83
CA GLU A 71 0.34 -3.15 11.41
C GLU A 71 -1.10 -3.45 11.87
N LEU A 72 -1.88 -4.18 11.07
CA LEU A 72 -3.23 -4.60 11.45
C LEU A 72 -3.22 -5.53 12.68
N GLN A 73 -2.26 -6.45 12.75
CA GLN A 73 -2.09 -7.33 13.89
C GLN A 73 -1.76 -6.55 15.16
N SER A 74 -0.83 -5.59 15.08
CA SER A 74 -0.49 -4.70 16.21
C SER A 74 -1.72 -3.97 16.73
N ARG A 75 -2.48 -3.30 15.85
CA ARG A 75 -3.70 -2.58 16.25
C ARG A 75 -4.75 -3.49 16.88
N THR A 76 -4.86 -4.72 16.40
CA THR A 76 -5.81 -5.71 16.96
C THR A 76 -5.38 -6.21 18.33
N ALA A 77 -4.07 -6.31 18.59
CA ALA A 77 -3.54 -6.66 19.90
C ALA A 77 -3.82 -5.55 20.92
N ASP A 78 -3.55 -4.30 20.56
CA ASP A 78 -3.81 -3.13 21.41
C ASP A 78 -5.28 -3.08 21.87
N VAL A 79 -6.23 -3.26 20.93
CA VAL A 79 -7.67 -3.28 21.23
C VAL A 79 -8.08 -4.42 22.16
N LYS A 80 -7.40 -5.59 22.10
CA LYS A 80 -7.70 -6.71 23.01
C LYS A 80 -7.21 -6.42 24.42
N ASP A 81 -6.07 -5.76 24.58
CA ASP A 81 -5.51 -5.42 25.88
C ASP A 81 -6.35 -4.35 26.59
N GLU A 82 -6.87 -3.35 25.86
CA GLU A 82 -7.81 -2.35 26.42
C GLU A 82 -9.09 -2.99 26.96
N ARG A 83 -9.66 -3.96 26.23
CA ARG A 83 -10.90 -4.67 26.63
C ARG A 83 -10.72 -5.64 27.80
N LEU A 84 -9.49 -6.00 28.16
CA LEU A 84 -9.18 -6.83 29.33
C LEU A 84 -8.97 -6.00 30.60
N GLN A 85 -8.87 -4.68 30.47
CA GLN A 85 -8.68 -3.74 31.59
C GLN A 85 -10.00 -3.09 32.07
N GLU A 86 -11.11 -3.33 31.37
CA GLU A 86 -12.48 -2.94 31.75
C GLU A 86 -13.21 -4.06 32.50
#